data_AF-A0A6M3LYW7-F1
#
_entry.id   AF-A0A6M3LYW7-F1
#
_cell.length_a   1.000
_cell.length_b   1.000
_cell.length_c   1.000
_cell.angle_alpha   90.00
_cell.angle_beta   90.00
_cell.angle_gamma   90.00
#
_symmetry.space_group_name_H-M   'P 1'
#
loop_
_entity.id
_entity.type
_entity.pdbx_description
1 polymer ?
#
loop_
_entity_poly.entity_id
_entity_poly.type
_entity_poly.pdbx_seq_one_letter_code
_entity_poly.pdbx_strand_id
1 'polypeptide(L)' 'MTREKITLTPEQLKRLTDLQADTDWLKEEIRRAEYVGLDVTDLKDRFDKMSSIRLRMIEEYGRK' A
#
# COMPACT_ATOMS: atom_id res chain seq x y z
N MET A 1 -15.02 16.24 23.85
CA MET A 1 -14.79 16.72 22.47
C MET A 1 -15.12 15.58 21.52
N THR A 2 -16.13 15.74 20.67
CA THR A 2 -16.47 14.76 19.64
C THR A 2 -15.31 14.72 18.65
N ARG A 3 -14.53 13.64 18.62
CA ARG A 3 -13.48 13.48 17.62
C ARG A 3 -14.16 13.42 16.25
N GLU A 4 -13.97 14.45 15.43
CA GLU A 4 -14.40 14.40 14.04
C GLU A 4 -13.77 13.15 13.40
N LYS A 5 -14.58 12.35 12.71
CA LYS A 5 -14.06 11.21 11.98
C LYS A 5 -13.18 11.77 10.86
N ILE A 6 -11.88 11.52 10.94
CA ILE A 6 -10.96 11.81 9.85
C ILE A 6 -11.34 10.88 8.70
N THR A 7 -11.73 11.44 7.57
CA THR A 7 -12.01 10.69 6.33
C THR A 7 -11.10 11.19 5.23
N LEU A 8 -10.70 10.30 4.33
CA LEU A 8 -9.95 10.68 3.13
C LEU A 8 -10.80 11.61 2.25
N THR A 9 -10.17 12.63 1.68
CA THR A 9 -10.79 13.34 0.56
C THR A 9 -10.87 12.43 -0.66
N PRO A 10 -11.80 12.68 -1.61
CA PRO A 10 -11.87 11.91 -2.85
C PRO A 10 -10.54 11.85 -3.60
N GLU A 11 -9.76 12.94 -3.60
CA GLU A 11 -8.45 13.02 -4.24
C GLU A 11 -7.42 12.15 -3.54
N GLN A 12 -7.43 12.10 -2.20
CA GLN A 12 -6.54 11.24 -1.42
C GLN A 12 -6.87 9.76 -1.63
N LEU A 13 -8.17 9.42 -1.62
CA LEU A 13 -8.64 8.07 -1.93
C LEU A 13 -8.21 7.66 -3.34
N LYS A 14 -8.41 8.54 -4.33
CA LYS A 14 -7.98 8.29 -5.72
C LYS A 14 -6.49 8.02 -5.80
N ARG A 15 -5.64 8.85 -5.16
CA ARG A 15 -4.18 8.64 -5.14
C ARG A 15 -3.80 7.29 -4.54
N LEU A 16 -4.43 6.88 -3.44
CA LEU A 16 -4.15 5.58 -2.81
C LEU A 16 -4.61 4.40 -3.67
N THR A 17 -5.72 4.54 -4.39
CA THR A 17 -6.21 3.52 -5.33
C THR A 17 -5.34 3.45 -6.58
N ASP A 18 -4.90 4.59 -7.13
CA ASP A 18 -4.06 4.64 -8.33
C ASP A 18 -2.70 3.96 -8.11
N LEU A 19 -2.18 3.95 -6.87
CA LEU A 19 -0.96 3.21 -6.49
C LEU A 19 -1.10 1.68 -6.61
N GLN A 20 -2.31 1.14 -6.80
CA GLN A 20 -2.52 -0.30 -6.91
C GLN A 20 -1.64 -0.93 -8.00
N ALA A 21 -1.64 -0.34 -9.20
CA ALA A 21 -0.87 -0.85 -10.34
C ALA A 21 0.63 -0.88 -10.04
N ASP A 22 1.16 0.19 -9.44
CA ASP A 22 2.57 0.26 -9.06
C ASP A 22 2.92 -0.78 -7.99
N THR A 23 2.03 -1.00 -7.01
CA THR A 23 2.27 -2.03 -6.00
C THR A 23 2.21 -3.45 -6.55
N ASP A 24 1.33 -3.72 -7.51
CA ASP A 24 1.26 -5.03 -8.15
C ASP A 24 2.52 -5.30 -8.98
N TRP A 25 3.01 -4.29 -9.70
CA TRP A 25 4.26 -4.38 -10.43
C TRP A 25 5.46 -4.62 -9.50
N LEU A 26 5.59 -3.84 -8.41
CA LEU A 26 6.67 -4.00 -7.44
C LEU A 26 6.66 -5.38 -6.78
N LYS A 27 5.48 -5.92 -6.47
CA LYS A 27 5.32 -7.26 -5.91
C LYS A 27 5.87 -8.33 -6.85
N GLU A 28 5.56 -8.25 -8.13
CA GLU A 28 6.10 -9.19 -9.12
C GLU A 28 7.61 -9.03 -9.30
N GLU A 29 8.13 -7.81 -9.20
CA GLU A 29 9.57 -7.58 -9.33
C GLU A 29 10.37 -8.11 -8.13
N ILE A 30 9.86 -7.94 -6.91
CA ILE A 30 10.41 -8.59 -5.71
C ILE A 30 10.40 -10.10 -5.88
N ARG A 31 9.29 -10.68 -6.37
CA ARG A 31 9.19 -12.13 -6.62
C ARG A 31 10.20 -12.61 -7.67
N ARG A 32 10.43 -11.83 -8.73
CA ARG A 32 11.45 -12.14 -9.75
C ARG A 32 12.87 -12.08 -9.16
N ALA A 33 13.16 -11.08 -8.33
CA ALA A 33 14.44 -10.95 -7.64
C ALA A 33 14.71 -12.15 -6.71
N GLU A 34 13.71 -12.56 -5.91
CA GLU A 34 13.78 -13.77 -5.07
C GLU A 34 14.06 -15.01 -5.93
N TYR A 35 13.39 -15.15 -7.07
CA TYR A 35 13.53 -16.31 -7.97
C TYR A 35 14.95 -16.44 -8.56
N VAL A 36 15.62 -15.34 -8.86
CA VAL A 36 17.01 -15.34 -9.36
C VAL A 36 18.06 -15.42 -8.25
N GLY A 37 17.63 -15.55 -6.99
CA GLY A 37 18.51 -15.75 -5.83
C GLY A 37 19.07 -14.46 -5.22
N LEU A 38 18.48 -13.30 -5.51
CA LEU A 38 18.83 -12.07 -4.79
C LEU A 38 18.20 -12.07 -3.40
N ASP A 39 18.99 -11.68 -2.39
CA ASP A 39 18.43 -11.40 -1.06
C ASP A 39 17.69 -10.06 -1.10
N VAL A 40 16.36 -10.15 -1.05
CA VAL A 40 15.45 -9.01 -1.02
C VAL A 40 14.56 -9.01 0.22
N THR A 41 14.97 -9.71 1.28
CA THR A 41 14.19 -9.88 2.52
C THR A 41 13.75 -8.52 3.11
N ASP A 42 14.71 -7.62 3.33
CA ASP A 42 14.44 -6.28 3.86
C ASP A 42 13.53 -5.44 2.94
N LEU A 43 13.68 -5.61 1.63
CA LEU A 43 12.89 -4.89 0.63
C LEU A 43 11.42 -5.37 0.66
N LYS A 44 11.23 -6.69 0.73
CA LYS A 44 9.92 -7.32 0.84
C LYS A 44 9.20 -6.92 2.11
N ASP A 45 9.86 -6.96 3.26
CA ASP A 45 9.27 -6.57 4.54
C ASP A 45 8.80 -5.11 4.53
N ARG A 46 9.61 -4.21 3.96
CA ARG A 46 9.24 -2.79 3.80
C ARG A 46 8.06 -2.63 2.84
N PHE A 47 8.06 -3.35 1.72
CA PHE A 47 6.98 -3.32 0.75
C PHE A 47 5.66 -3.82 1.34
N ASP A 48 5.68 -4.93 2.07
CA ASP A 48 4.51 -5.52 2.71
C ASP A 48 3.93 -4.58 3.78
N LYS A 49 4.79 -3.97 4.59
CA LYS A 49 4.38 -2.95 5.57
C LYS A 49 3.70 -1.75 4.90
N MET A 50 4.30 -1.22 3.83
CA MET A 50 3.74 -0.07 3.10
C MET A 50 2.40 -0.42 2.43
N SER A 51 2.32 -1.59 1.82
CA SER A 51 1.09 -2.09 1.18
C SER A 51 -0.03 -2.29 2.20
N SER A 52 0.29 -2.83 3.37
CA SER A 52 -0.65 -2.97 4.49
C SER A 52 -1.18 -1.62 4.98
N ILE A 53 -0.30 -0.62 5.14
CA ILE A 53 -0.70 0.74 5.55
C ILE A 53 -1.65 1.33 4.51
N ARG A 54 -1.34 1.23 3.20
CA ARG A 54 -2.21 1.73 2.12
C ARG A 54 -3.61 1.14 2.21
N LEU A 55 -3.70 -0.19 2.32
CA LEU A 55 -4.98 -0.90 2.40
C LEU A 55 -5.79 -0.48 3.62
N ARG A 56 -5.15 -0.42 4.80
CA ARG A 56 -5.80 0.05 6.03
C ARG A 56 -6.28 1.49 5.91
N MET A 57 -5.50 2.37 5.26
CA MET A 57 -5.92 3.75 5.06
C MET A 57 -7.20 3.84 4.22
N ILE A 58 -7.30 3.06 3.15
CA ILE A 58 -8.49 2.99 2.31
C ILE A 58 -9.67 2.39 3.10
N GLU A 59 -9.45 1.31 3.85
CA GLU A 59 -10.51 0.61 4.58
C GLU A 59 -11.09 1.44 5.75
N GLU A 60 -10.21 2.04 6.56
CA GLU A 60 -10.57 2.76 7.78
C GLU A 60 -11.08 4.18 7.47
N TYR A 61 -10.46 4.87 6.50
CA TYR A 61 -10.71 6.29 6.23
C TYR A 61 -11.34 6.57 4.87
N GLY A 62 -11.47 5.57 3.98
CA GLY A 62 -12.09 5.74 2.66
C GLY A 62 -13.63 5.65 2.66
N ARG A 63 -14.24 5.26 3.79
CA ARG A 63 -15.71 5.21 3.93
C ARG A 63 -16.26 6.62 4.21
N LYS A 64 -17.01 7.17 3.26
CA LYS A 64 -17.99 8.24 3.50
C LYS A 64 -19.35 7.63 3.84
#